data_AF-A0A0G4EDR4-F1
#
_entry.id   AF-A0A0G4EDR4-F1
#
_cell.length_a   1.000
_cell.length_b   1.000
_cell.length_c   1.000
_cell.angle_alpha   90.00
_cell.angle_beta   90.00
_cell.angle_gamma   90.00
#
_symmetry.space_group_name_H-M   'P 1'
#
loop_
_entity.id
_entity.type
_entity.pdbx_description
1 polymer ?
#
loop_
_entity_poly.entity_id
_entity_poly.type
_entity_poly.pdbx_seq_one_letter_code
_entity_poly.pdbx_strand_id
1 'polypeptide(L)'
;MEQWIWLSLVCLWLIHAWPIGAHQCFSEYSLAWCVDEQCYEFRLNAAAFQAKIKAFYATHTHGTHATTQTSPPPIRGAFFLLRIPPDFRSQFVAECPGLIVFAHLLAAEALLLTEPLDVVAGVYAEGLRLLREREVSVEHQDVLVRVWPLREAVERVERLIDERRSKGQRSASVSVVVCHCMEGLEWLASHAMDFTRWPVESHIYLRPSSAPIPISPTEPPPANLATYGLNTTLLSDLRQHVASLTVIPLSDGTVRGDECTAYLTHINSVLGGGEGERDGGGMFPLSDYLVMLQGDAPNHLRVALLASVLAAMQQGTWEVPFFHLNTHRHLETVTPCMESTFEVLFDKPPDKDKILSTYCCAQFVVSRERLTQRPPSFYRHMATMVDGSIRDTCVEKGLPDRSSHCFVFEFLWHLVMGEDYHLPPRPLDNRLPPLLRIELGDEHHPSHFLKPMTGIVV
;
A
#
# COMPACT_ATOMS: atom_id res chain seq x y z
N MET A 1 -40.97 -1.63 -11.74
CA MET A 1 -40.44 -0.25 -11.87
C MET A 1 -39.62 -0.21 -13.15
N GLU A 2 -40.16 0.36 -14.21
CA GLU A 2 -39.44 0.57 -15.47
C GLU A 2 -38.42 1.70 -15.26
N GLN A 3 -37.13 1.38 -15.34
CA GLN A 3 -36.06 2.39 -15.27
C GLN A 3 -35.95 3.10 -16.63
N TRP A 4 -36.27 4.39 -16.65
CA TRP A 4 -36.08 5.26 -17.79
C TRP A 4 -34.69 5.91 -17.69
N ILE A 5 -33.77 5.54 -18.59
CA ILE A 5 -32.43 6.15 -18.72
C ILE A 5 -32.58 7.44 -19.54
N TRP A 6 -32.41 8.60 -18.91
CA TRP A 6 -32.32 9.89 -19.60
C TRP A 6 -30.85 10.29 -19.79
N LEU A 7 -30.33 10.10 -21.00
CA LEU A 7 -29.06 10.69 -21.44
C LEU A 7 -29.34 12.11 -21.96
N SER A 8 -28.99 13.14 -21.18
CA SER A 8 -29.06 14.53 -21.65
C SER A 8 -27.72 14.93 -22.30
N LEU A 9 -27.69 14.93 -23.63
CA LEU A 9 -26.54 15.37 -24.43
C LEU A 9 -26.54 16.90 -24.56
N VAL A 10 -25.59 17.58 -23.91
CA VAL A 10 -25.29 18.99 -24.16
C VAL A 10 -23.93 19.08 -24.87
N CYS A 11 -23.95 19.00 -26.20
CA CYS A 11 -22.75 19.21 -27.03
C CYS A 11 -22.55 20.70 -27.35
N LEU A 12 -21.70 21.38 -26.59
CA LEU A 12 -21.14 22.69 -26.97
C LEU A 12 -19.95 22.47 -27.90
N TRP A 13 -20.20 22.49 -29.22
CA TRP A 13 -19.18 22.45 -30.27
C TRP A 13 -18.45 23.81 -30.37
N LEU A 14 -17.39 24.00 -29.59
CA LEU A 14 -16.41 25.06 -29.87
C LEU A 14 -15.34 24.51 -30.84
N ILE A 15 -15.53 24.86 -32.11
CA ILE A 15 -14.66 24.48 -33.23
C ILE A 15 -13.36 25.30 -33.14
N HIS A 16 -12.29 24.68 -32.64
CA HIS A 16 -10.92 25.03 -32.99
C HIS A 16 -10.32 23.87 -33.77
N ALA A 17 -9.68 24.21 -34.89
CA ALA A 17 -9.20 23.29 -35.92
C ALA A 17 -8.04 22.39 -35.44
N TRP A 18 -8.36 21.42 -34.61
CA TRP A 18 -7.56 20.21 -34.45
C TRP A 18 -7.91 19.21 -35.55
N PRO A 19 -6.95 18.45 -36.10
CA PRO A 19 -7.21 17.52 -37.19
C PRO A 19 -8.34 16.57 -36.78
N ILE A 20 -9.42 16.60 -37.56
CA ILE A 20 -10.74 15.99 -37.30
C ILE A 20 -10.70 14.46 -37.09
N GLY A 21 -9.53 13.82 -37.22
CA GLY A 21 -9.32 12.40 -36.94
C GLY A 21 -8.76 12.06 -35.55
N ALA A 22 -8.50 13.02 -34.66
CA ALA A 22 -7.78 12.77 -33.40
C ALA A 22 -8.66 12.43 -32.17
N HIS A 23 -9.97 12.72 -32.21
CA HIS A 23 -10.88 12.50 -31.07
C HIS A 23 -12.18 11.84 -31.52
N GLN A 24 -12.23 10.50 -31.46
CA GLN A 24 -13.50 9.76 -31.62
C GLN A 24 -14.31 9.65 -30.32
N CYS A 25 -13.70 9.98 -29.18
CA CYS A 25 -14.38 9.96 -27.89
C CYS A 25 -14.92 11.35 -27.55
N PHE A 26 -16.11 11.41 -26.95
CA PHE A 26 -16.52 12.62 -26.22
C PHE A 26 -15.49 12.94 -25.14
N SER A 27 -15.23 14.22 -24.90
CA SER A 27 -14.27 14.66 -23.88
C SER A 27 -14.77 14.36 -22.47
N GLU A 28 -16.09 14.39 -22.26
CA GLU A 28 -16.76 14.17 -20.99
C GLU A 28 -18.04 13.36 -21.18
N TYR A 29 -18.33 12.48 -20.23
CA TYR A 29 -19.56 11.70 -20.14
C TYR A 29 -20.23 11.97 -18.80
N SER A 30 -21.55 12.14 -18.81
CA SER A 30 -22.38 12.18 -17.61
C SER A 30 -23.09 10.84 -17.46
N LEU A 31 -22.87 10.17 -16.34
CA LEU A 31 -23.41 8.85 -16.04
C LEU A 31 -24.33 8.97 -14.83
N ALA A 32 -25.52 8.39 -14.92
CA ALA A 32 -26.43 8.32 -13.79
C ALA A 32 -27.06 6.93 -13.71
N TRP A 33 -27.02 6.31 -12.54
CA TRP A 33 -27.67 5.02 -12.29
C TRP A 33 -28.05 4.90 -10.82
N CYS A 34 -28.94 3.95 -10.50
CA CYS A 34 -29.34 3.68 -9.13
C CYS A 34 -29.06 2.22 -8.78
N VAL A 35 -28.59 1.99 -7.55
CA VAL A 35 -28.48 0.67 -6.93
C VAL A 35 -29.39 0.71 -5.71
N ASP A 36 -30.41 -0.14 -5.71
CA ASP A 36 -31.51 -0.10 -4.74
C ASP A 36 -32.17 1.31 -4.71
N GLU A 37 -32.22 1.95 -3.54
CA GLU A 37 -32.78 3.30 -3.36
C GLU A 37 -31.73 4.43 -3.50
N GLN A 38 -30.47 4.08 -3.77
CA GLN A 38 -29.40 5.07 -3.89
C GLN A 38 -29.08 5.33 -5.36
N CYS A 39 -29.30 6.57 -5.80
CA CYS A 39 -28.90 7.03 -7.12
C CYS A 39 -27.56 7.76 -7.06
N TYR A 40 -26.76 7.54 -8.09
CA TYR A 40 -25.43 8.11 -8.23
C TYR A 40 -25.34 8.86 -9.55
N GLU A 41 -24.69 10.02 -9.53
CA GLU A 41 -24.37 10.81 -10.71
C GLU A 41 -22.86 11.03 -10.76
N PHE A 42 -22.25 10.73 -11.90
CA PHE A 42 -20.80 10.81 -12.10
C PHE A 42 -20.49 11.54 -13.40
N ARG A 43 -19.38 12.28 -13.38
CA ARG A 43 -18.79 12.86 -14.59
C ARG A 43 -17.44 12.21 -14.86
N LEU A 44 -17.31 11.62 -16.05
CA LEU A 44 -16.08 11.02 -16.52
C LEU A 44 -15.46 11.92 -17.57
N ASN A 45 -14.30 12.52 -17.26
CA ASN A 45 -13.50 13.23 -18.26
C ASN A 45 -12.61 12.23 -19.02
N ALA A 46 -13.11 11.72 -20.13
CA ALA A 46 -12.45 10.71 -20.95
C ALA A 46 -11.17 11.25 -21.61
N ALA A 47 -11.15 12.53 -22.01
CA ALA A 47 -9.95 13.17 -22.56
C ALA A 47 -8.80 13.20 -21.53
N ALA A 48 -9.11 13.54 -20.27
CA ALA A 48 -8.15 13.51 -19.17
C ALA A 48 -7.66 12.09 -18.87
N PHE A 49 -8.54 11.08 -18.90
CA PHE A 49 -8.14 9.69 -18.74
C PHE A 49 -7.19 9.23 -19.87
N GLN A 50 -7.54 9.52 -21.13
CA GLN A 50 -6.68 9.23 -22.29
C GLN A 50 -5.32 9.92 -22.17
N ALA A 51 -5.28 11.20 -21.77
CA ALA A 51 -4.04 11.94 -21.57
C ALA A 51 -3.16 11.30 -20.48
N LYS A 52 -3.76 10.86 -19.36
CA LYS A 52 -3.04 10.13 -18.30
C LYS A 52 -2.49 8.79 -18.78
N ILE A 53 -3.27 8.02 -19.56
CA ILE A 53 -2.83 6.76 -20.17
C ILE A 53 -1.62 7.00 -21.10
N LYS A 54 -1.72 7.99 -21.99
CA LYS A 54 -0.61 8.38 -22.88
C LYS A 54 0.64 8.74 -22.08
N ALA A 55 0.49 9.60 -21.08
CA ALA A 55 1.62 10.05 -20.27
C ALA A 55 2.27 8.91 -19.47
N PHE A 56 1.47 7.96 -18.98
CA PHE A 56 1.96 6.77 -18.28
C PHE A 56 2.78 5.86 -19.20
N TYR A 57 2.24 5.48 -20.37
CA TYR A 57 2.91 4.54 -21.29
C TYR A 57 4.00 5.17 -22.17
N ALA A 58 4.00 6.49 -22.39
CA ALA A 58 5.02 7.18 -23.20
C ALA A 58 6.44 7.10 -22.62
N THR A 59 6.57 6.80 -21.33
CA THR A 59 7.85 6.85 -20.59
C THR A 59 8.77 5.65 -20.84
N HIS A 60 8.28 4.61 -21.53
CA HIS A 60 8.97 3.32 -21.68
C HIS A 60 9.69 3.12 -23.02
N THR A 61 9.58 4.07 -23.95
CA THR A 61 10.05 3.92 -25.34
C THR A 61 11.50 4.35 -25.58
N HIS A 62 12.18 4.95 -24.60
CA HIS A 62 13.58 5.41 -24.76
C HIS A 62 14.54 4.73 -23.79
N GLY A 63 15.44 3.92 -24.37
CA GLY A 63 16.30 2.98 -23.68
C GLY A 63 17.26 3.52 -22.60
N THR A 64 17.44 2.64 -21.62
CA THR A 64 18.62 2.32 -20.81
C THR A 64 19.25 3.33 -19.85
N HIS A 65 19.07 4.65 -19.91
CA HIS A 65 19.84 5.53 -18.99
C HIS A 65 19.18 6.79 -18.41
N ALA A 66 17.87 7.02 -18.57
CA ALA A 66 17.23 8.17 -17.96
C ALA A 66 16.24 7.75 -16.87
N THR A 67 16.39 8.35 -15.69
CA THR A 67 15.44 8.39 -14.58
C THR A 67 14.17 9.15 -14.97
N THR A 68 13.53 8.77 -16.09
CA THR A 68 12.31 9.42 -16.58
C THR A 68 11.21 9.16 -15.59
N GLN A 69 10.88 10.21 -14.83
CA GLN A 69 9.77 10.20 -13.90
C GLN A 69 8.51 9.81 -14.67
N THR A 70 7.97 8.62 -14.39
CA THR A 70 6.76 8.19 -15.09
C THR A 70 5.55 8.89 -14.49
N SER A 71 4.63 9.35 -15.34
CA SER A 71 3.37 9.92 -14.86
C SER A 71 2.59 8.90 -14.01
N PRO A 72 1.77 9.34 -13.04
CA PRO A 72 0.96 8.42 -12.26
C PRO A 72 0.06 7.53 -13.12
N PRO A 73 -0.02 6.21 -12.85
CA PRO A 73 -0.96 5.34 -13.56
C PRO A 73 -2.41 5.71 -13.16
N PRO A 74 -3.34 5.87 -14.12
CA PRO A 74 -4.73 6.21 -13.81
C PRO A 74 -5.55 5.00 -13.32
N ILE A 75 -4.98 4.19 -12.41
CA ILE A 75 -5.56 2.93 -11.89
C ILE A 75 -6.99 3.13 -11.40
N ARG A 76 -7.23 4.22 -10.66
CA ARG A 76 -8.56 4.52 -10.12
C ARG A 76 -9.60 4.73 -11.21
N GLY A 77 -9.23 5.43 -12.29
CA GLY A 77 -10.11 5.63 -13.44
C GLY A 77 -10.42 4.31 -14.15
N ALA A 78 -9.41 3.43 -14.27
CA ALA A 78 -9.59 2.10 -14.84
C ALA A 78 -10.56 1.25 -14.00
N PHE A 79 -10.33 1.11 -12.69
CA PHE A 79 -11.24 0.34 -11.83
C PHE A 79 -12.66 0.94 -11.76
N PHE A 80 -12.80 2.26 -11.85
CA PHE A 80 -14.12 2.90 -11.99
C PHE A 80 -14.83 2.44 -13.27
N LEU A 81 -14.15 2.54 -14.42
CA LEU A 81 -14.71 2.13 -15.72
C LEU A 81 -15.09 0.66 -15.78
N LEU A 82 -14.36 -0.22 -15.09
CA LEU A 82 -14.70 -1.65 -15.03
C LEU A 82 -15.93 -1.95 -14.16
N ARG A 83 -16.35 -1.02 -13.32
CA ARG A 83 -17.43 -1.20 -12.33
C ARG A 83 -18.74 -0.50 -12.66
N ILE A 84 -18.75 0.36 -13.68
CA ILE A 84 -20.01 0.94 -14.15
C ILE A 84 -20.94 -0.18 -14.65
N PRO A 85 -22.27 0.03 -14.64
CA PRO A 85 -23.22 -0.98 -15.10
C PRO A 85 -22.89 -1.49 -16.52
N PRO A 86 -23.19 -2.78 -16.82
CA PRO A 86 -22.87 -3.39 -18.11
C PRO A 86 -23.35 -2.58 -19.31
N ASP A 87 -24.55 -1.99 -19.26
CA ASP A 87 -25.13 -1.21 -20.36
C ASP A 87 -24.25 0.01 -20.72
N PHE A 88 -23.72 0.72 -19.71
CA PHE A 88 -22.78 1.81 -19.95
C PHE A 88 -21.45 1.30 -20.51
N ARG A 89 -20.96 0.13 -20.04
CA ARG A 89 -19.73 -0.45 -20.60
C ARG A 89 -19.90 -0.79 -22.08
N SER A 90 -21.01 -1.41 -22.46
CA SER A 90 -21.34 -1.70 -23.87
C SER A 90 -21.42 -0.41 -24.70
N GLN A 91 -22.07 0.63 -24.18
CA GLN A 91 -22.11 1.93 -24.85
C GLN A 91 -20.69 2.52 -25.05
N PHE A 92 -19.84 2.45 -24.02
CA PHE A 92 -18.45 2.91 -24.13
C PHE A 92 -17.64 2.06 -25.12
N VAL A 93 -17.88 0.76 -25.23
CA VAL A 93 -17.21 -0.08 -26.24
C VAL A 93 -17.59 0.38 -27.65
N ALA A 94 -18.85 0.74 -27.88
CA ALA A 94 -19.30 1.25 -29.18
C ALA A 94 -18.80 2.67 -29.50
N GLU A 95 -18.82 3.59 -28.53
CA GLU A 95 -18.52 5.01 -28.75
C GLU A 95 -17.04 5.38 -28.53
N CYS A 96 -16.38 4.76 -27.55
CA CYS A 96 -15.02 5.08 -27.16
C CYS A 96 -14.31 3.84 -26.58
N PRO A 97 -14.06 2.81 -27.40
CA PRO A 97 -13.55 1.51 -26.95
C PRO A 97 -12.22 1.62 -26.18
N GLY A 98 -11.43 2.67 -26.44
CA GLY A 98 -10.16 2.91 -25.78
C GLY A 98 -10.28 3.08 -24.27
N LEU A 99 -11.38 3.63 -23.77
CA LEU A 99 -11.61 3.74 -22.33
C LEU A 99 -11.66 2.37 -21.67
N ILE A 100 -12.49 1.47 -22.22
CA ILE A 100 -12.73 0.15 -21.62
C ILE A 100 -11.56 -0.79 -21.87
N VAL A 101 -10.96 -0.78 -23.07
CA VAL A 101 -9.78 -1.60 -23.38
C VAL A 101 -8.62 -1.23 -22.43
N PHE A 102 -8.28 0.05 -22.29
CA PHE A 102 -7.20 0.44 -21.39
C PHE A 102 -7.56 0.29 -19.92
N ALA A 103 -8.83 0.37 -19.55
CA ALA A 103 -9.25 0.01 -18.20
C ALA A 103 -8.93 -1.46 -17.88
N HIS A 104 -9.17 -2.38 -18.82
CA HIS A 104 -8.81 -3.80 -18.66
C HIS A 104 -7.29 -4.02 -18.64
N LEU A 105 -6.54 -3.43 -19.59
CA LEU A 105 -5.09 -3.58 -19.65
C LEU A 105 -4.42 -3.06 -18.37
N LEU A 106 -4.83 -1.88 -17.90
CA LEU A 106 -4.28 -1.28 -16.69
C LEU A 106 -4.71 -2.04 -15.42
N ALA A 107 -5.93 -2.59 -15.39
CA ALA A 107 -6.37 -3.45 -14.31
C ALA A 107 -5.57 -4.76 -14.29
N ALA A 108 -5.35 -5.42 -15.43
CA ALA A 108 -4.51 -6.60 -15.52
C ALA A 108 -3.09 -6.30 -15.00
N GLU A 109 -2.50 -5.17 -15.41
CA GLU A 109 -1.20 -4.71 -14.92
C GLU A 109 -1.18 -4.51 -13.40
N ALA A 110 -2.23 -3.92 -12.82
CA ALA A 110 -2.33 -3.70 -11.38
C ALA A 110 -2.54 -5.02 -10.62
N LEU A 111 -3.40 -5.91 -11.13
CA LEU A 111 -3.74 -7.19 -10.53
C LEU A 111 -2.60 -8.21 -10.60
N LEU A 112 -1.62 -8.02 -11.49
CA LEU A 112 -0.39 -8.82 -11.50
C LEU A 112 0.34 -8.83 -10.15
N LEU A 113 0.14 -7.80 -9.33
CA LEU A 113 0.71 -7.76 -8.01
C LEU A 113 -0.01 -8.72 -7.05
N THR A 114 -1.34 -8.84 -7.09
CA THR A 114 -2.11 -9.45 -5.98
C THR A 114 -2.91 -10.69 -6.36
N GLU A 115 -3.21 -10.90 -7.63
CA GLU A 115 -4.10 -11.97 -8.10
C GLU A 115 -3.33 -13.13 -8.75
N PRO A 116 -3.89 -14.35 -8.76
CA PRO A 116 -3.38 -15.45 -9.58
C PRO A 116 -3.26 -15.12 -11.07
N LEU A 117 -2.34 -15.77 -11.78
CA LEU A 117 -2.03 -15.47 -13.18
C LEU A 117 -3.20 -15.77 -14.14
N ASP A 118 -4.05 -16.74 -13.83
CA ASP A 118 -5.26 -17.08 -14.60
C ASP A 118 -6.31 -15.97 -14.51
N VAL A 119 -6.52 -15.39 -13.32
CA VAL A 119 -7.41 -14.22 -13.14
C VAL A 119 -6.88 -13.03 -13.94
N VAL A 120 -5.59 -12.75 -13.84
CA VAL A 120 -4.94 -11.67 -14.61
C VAL A 120 -5.09 -11.92 -16.12
N ALA A 121 -4.83 -13.15 -16.57
CA ALA A 121 -4.94 -13.52 -17.98
C ALA A 121 -6.37 -13.37 -18.50
N GLY A 122 -7.38 -13.68 -17.69
CA GLY A 122 -8.79 -13.43 -18.01
C GLY A 122 -9.09 -11.95 -18.22
N VAL A 123 -8.70 -11.09 -17.28
CA VAL A 123 -8.90 -9.62 -17.39
C VAL A 123 -8.18 -9.04 -18.61
N TYR A 124 -6.95 -9.49 -18.85
CA TYR A 124 -6.16 -9.10 -20.01
C TYR A 124 -6.79 -9.57 -21.34
N ALA A 125 -7.19 -10.84 -21.42
CA ALA A 125 -7.82 -11.42 -22.59
C ALA A 125 -9.15 -10.74 -22.92
N GLU A 126 -9.93 -10.36 -21.91
CA GLU A 126 -11.17 -9.60 -22.10
C GLU A 126 -10.90 -8.25 -22.76
N GLY A 127 -9.90 -7.50 -22.28
CA GLY A 127 -9.48 -6.24 -22.91
C GLY A 127 -9.12 -6.40 -24.38
N LEU A 128 -8.43 -7.49 -24.75
CA LEU A 128 -8.11 -7.80 -26.14
C LEU A 128 -9.32 -8.32 -26.95
N ARG A 129 -10.26 -9.02 -26.31
CA ARG A 129 -11.48 -9.50 -26.95
C ARG A 129 -12.35 -8.34 -27.41
N LEU A 130 -12.48 -7.30 -26.58
CA LEU A 130 -13.22 -6.07 -26.91
C LEU A 130 -12.70 -5.38 -28.18
N LEU A 131 -11.39 -5.45 -28.46
CA LEU A 131 -10.82 -4.93 -29.72
C LEU A 131 -11.34 -5.64 -30.98
N ARG A 132 -11.82 -6.87 -30.83
CA ARG A 132 -12.28 -7.74 -31.93
C ARG A 132 -13.81 -7.85 -31.99
N GLU A 133 -14.53 -7.18 -31.08
CA GLU A 133 -15.99 -7.20 -31.09
C GLU A 133 -16.53 -6.53 -32.34
N ARG A 134 -17.65 -7.05 -32.84
CA ARG A 134 -18.31 -6.54 -34.06
C ARG A 134 -18.79 -5.09 -33.91
N GLU A 135 -19.01 -4.65 -32.68
CA GLU A 135 -19.46 -3.30 -32.36
C GLU A 135 -18.34 -2.26 -32.53
N VAL A 136 -17.07 -2.69 -32.48
CA VAL A 136 -15.92 -1.81 -32.73
C VAL A 136 -15.66 -1.74 -34.23
N SER A 137 -16.02 -0.61 -34.86
CA SER A 137 -15.77 -0.40 -36.29
C SER A 137 -14.28 -0.44 -36.64
N VAL A 138 -13.95 -0.73 -37.90
CA VAL A 138 -12.56 -0.80 -38.39
C VAL A 138 -11.84 0.54 -38.19
N GLU A 139 -12.57 1.66 -38.34
CA GLU A 139 -12.05 3.00 -38.09
C GLU A 139 -11.70 3.22 -36.62
N HIS A 140 -12.52 2.72 -35.69
CA HIS A 140 -12.20 2.77 -34.26
C HIS A 140 -10.95 1.93 -33.93
N GLN A 141 -10.79 0.76 -34.56
CA GLN A 141 -9.58 -0.06 -34.38
C GLN A 141 -8.32 0.67 -34.86
N ASP A 142 -8.35 1.32 -36.03
CA ASP A 142 -7.21 2.12 -36.53
C ASP A 142 -6.88 3.27 -35.58
N VAL A 143 -7.89 3.97 -35.07
CA VAL A 143 -7.71 5.06 -34.10
C VAL A 143 -7.14 4.55 -32.78
N LEU A 144 -7.55 3.38 -32.28
CA LEU A 144 -6.94 2.80 -31.08
C LEU A 144 -5.45 2.53 -31.28
N VAL A 145 -5.07 1.94 -32.41
CA VAL A 145 -3.67 1.63 -32.72
C VAL A 145 -2.83 2.90 -32.90
N ARG A 146 -3.39 3.95 -33.51
CA ARG A 146 -2.65 5.17 -33.85
C ARG A 146 -2.63 6.22 -32.75
N VAL A 147 -3.73 6.36 -32.02
CA VAL A 147 -3.93 7.46 -31.06
C VAL A 147 -3.68 6.99 -29.64
N TRP A 148 -3.96 5.74 -29.29
CA TRP A 148 -3.71 5.22 -27.95
C TRP A 148 -2.39 4.42 -27.92
N PRO A 149 -1.69 4.36 -26.77
CA PRO A 149 -0.42 3.62 -26.65
C PRO A 149 -0.68 2.11 -26.50
N LEU A 150 -1.45 1.52 -27.44
CA LEU A 150 -2.00 0.18 -27.29
C LEU A 150 -0.90 -0.87 -27.34
N ARG A 151 0.04 -0.71 -28.28
CA ARG A 151 1.19 -1.60 -28.40
C ARG A 151 2.02 -1.59 -27.12
N GLU A 152 2.37 -0.40 -26.61
CA GLU A 152 3.19 -0.24 -25.41
C GLU A 152 2.51 -0.86 -24.18
N ALA A 153 1.19 -0.71 -24.06
CA ALA A 153 0.42 -1.30 -22.97
C ALA A 153 0.37 -2.83 -23.06
N VAL A 154 0.10 -3.38 -24.24
CA VAL A 154 0.06 -4.83 -24.48
C VAL A 154 1.43 -5.47 -24.22
N GLU A 155 2.49 -4.95 -24.83
CA GLU A 155 3.86 -5.46 -24.66
C GLU A 155 4.29 -5.41 -23.20
N ARG A 156 3.89 -4.37 -22.46
CA ARG A 156 4.20 -4.26 -21.03
C ARG A 156 3.49 -5.33 -20.21
N VAL A 157 2.19 -5.54 -20.41
CA VAL A 157 1.43 -6.55 -19.65
C VAL A 157 1.95 -7.96 -19.96
N GLU A 158 2.20 -8.28 -21.23
CA GLU A 158 2.78 -9.57 -21.64
C GLU A 158 4.15 -9.80 -20.99
N ARG A 159 5.04 -8.80 -21.04
CA ARG A 159 6.35 -8.87 -20.39
C ARG A 159 6.24 -9.14 -18.89
N LEU A 160 5.36 -8.42 -18.18
CA LEU A 160 5.20 -8.60 -16.74
C LEU A 160 4.59 -9.98 -16.39
N ILE A 161 3.68 -10.49 -17.22
CA ILE A 161 3.16 -11.86 -17.10
C ILE A 161 4.30 -12.88 -17.26
N ASP A 162 5.14 -12.73 -18.28
CA ASP A 162 6.26 -13.65 -18.55
C ASP A 162 7.34 -13.58 -17.47
N GLU A 163 7.69 -12.38 -17.00
CA GLU A 163 8.56 -12.17 -15.85
C GLU A 163 8.03 -12.92 -14.63
N ARG A 164 6.73 -12.79 -14.32
CA ARG A 164 6.11 -13.49 -13.20
C ARG A 164 6.10 -15.01 -13.37
N ARG A 165 5.86 -15.53 -14.58
CA ARG A 165 5.98 -16.98 -14.86
C ARG A 165 7.40 -17.48 -14.63
N SER A 166 8.40 -16.72 -15.07
CA SER A 166 9.81 -17.15 -15.00
C SER A 166 10.39 -17.12 -13.59
N LYS A 167 10.00 -16.16 -12.74
CA LYS A 167 10.46 -16.07 -11.34
C LYS A 167 9.91 -17.22 -10.47
N GLY A 168 8.83 -17.85 -10.89
CA GLY A 168 8.08 -18.80 -10.08
C GLY A 168 7.31 -18.10 -8.96
N GLN A 169 6.36 -18.81 -8.35
CA GLN A 169 5.57 -18.30 -7.23
C GLN A 169 6.06 -18.96 -5.94
N ARG A 170 6.72 -18.19 -5.08
CA ARG A 170 7.03 -18.61 -3.71
C ARG A 170 6.42 -17.59 -2.75
N SER A 171 5.48 -18.05 -1.92
CA SER A 171 4.96 -17.24 -0.82
C SER A 171 6.10 -16.81 0.10
N ALA A 172 6.14 -15.53 0.47
CA ALA A 172 7.15 -14.99 1.36
C ALA A 172 6.76 -15.21 2.82
N SER A 173 7.71 -15.54 3.71
CA SER A 173 7.43 -15.56 5.16
C SER A 173 7.25 -14.14 5.68
N VAL A 174 6.27 -13.91 6.57
CA VAL A 174 5.93 -12.57 7.08
C VAL A 174 5.74 -12.57 8.58
N SER A 175 6.41 -11.63 9.27
CA SER A 175 6.08 -11.31 10.66
C SER A 175 5.29 -10.00 10.70
N VAL A 176 4.05 -10.05 11.18
CA VAL A 176 3.22 -8.88 11.46
C VAL A 176 3.35 -8.54 12.94
N VAL A 177 3.97 -7.40 13.24
CA VAL A 177 4.19 -6.92 14.60
C VAL A 177 3.20 -5.79 14.87
N VAL A 178 2.28 -6.02 15.79
CA VAL A 178 1.28 -5.03 16.20
C VAL A 178 1.63 -4.52 17.60
N CYS A 179 1.99 -3.25 17.70
CA CYS A 179 2.07 -2.56 18.99
C CYS A 179 0.66 -2.25 19.47
N HIS A 180 0.25 -2.80 20.60
CA HIS A 180 -1.11 -2.72 21.10
C HIS A 180 -1.15 -1.93 22.40
N CYS A 181 -1.91 -0.84 22.48
CA CYS A 181 -2.04 0.01 23.65
C CYS A 181 -3.51 0.04 24.12
N MET A 182 -4.16 -1.12 24.18
CA MET A 182 -5.58 -1.33 24.53
C MET A 182 -6.60 -0.93 23.47
N GLU A 183 -6.18 -0.60 22.24
CA GLU A 183 -7.13 -0.32 21.16
C GLU A 183 -7.85 -1.59 20.69
N GLY A 184 -9.03 -1.41 20.10
CA GLY A 184 -9.77 -2.51 19.48
C GLY A 184 -9.03 -3.05 18.25
N LEU A 185 -8.75 -4.36 18.23
CA LEU A 185 -8.10 -5.04 17.11
C LEU A 185 -9.12 -5.75 16.19
N GLU A 186 -10.41 -5.41 16.27
CA GLU A 186 -11.47 -6.00 15.44
C GLU A 186 -11.23 -5.76 13.94
N TRP A 187 -10.48 -4.72 13.59
CA TRP A 187 -10.10 -4.43 12.22
C TRP A 187 -9.25 -5.54 11.58
N LEU A 188 -8.51 -6.33 12.38
CA LEU A 188 -7.81 -7.51 11.88
C LEU A 188 -8.81 -8.52 11.29
N ALA A 189 -9.98 -8.71 11.91
CA ALA A 189 -11.06 -9.56 11.38
C ALA A 189 -11.97 -8.85 10.37
N SER A 190 -11.65 -7.62 9.94
CA SER A 190 -12.46 -6.96 8.92
C SER A 190 -12.39 -7.74 7.60
N HIS A 191 -13.49 -7.74 6.84
CA HIS A 191 -13.55 -8.34 5.51
C HIS A 191 -12.47 -7.81 4.55
N ALA A 192 -11.89 -6.65 4.84
CA ALA A 192 -10.80 -6.07 4.06
C ALA A 192 -9.48 -6.84 4.22
N MET A 193 -9.26 -7.55 5.32
CA MET A 193 -8.00 -8.25 5.62
C MET A 193 -7.95 -9.69 5.10
N ASP A 194 -9.01 -10.21 4.46
CA ASP A 194 -9.15 -11.57 3.88
C ASP A 194 -7.94 -12.49 4.12
N PHE A 195 -7.96 -13.19 5.25
CA PHE A 195 -6.82 -13.98 5.71
C PHE A 195 -6.42 -15.12 4.77
N THR A 196 -7.33 -15.53 3.88
CA THR A 196 -7.01 -16.54 2.85
C THR A 196 -5.95 -16.07 1.86
N ARG A 197 -5.72 -14.75 1.82
CA ARG A 197 -4.72 -14.10 0.96
C ARG A 197 -3.43 -13.76 1.70
N TRP A 198 -3.31 -14.12 2.98
CA TRP A 198 -2.07 -13.91 3.72
C TRP A 198 -1.04 -14.97 3.36
N PRO A 199 0.26 -14.65 3.54
CA PRO A 199 1.30 -15.65 3.47
C PRO A 199 1.09 -16.79 4.46
N VAL A 200 1.30 -18.03 4.01
CA VAL A 200 1.09 -19.23 4.85
C VAL A 200 2.00 -19.20 6.10
N GLU A 201 3.23 -18.71 5.93
CA GLU A 201 4.20 -18.53 7.03
C GLU A 201 4.07 -17.14 7.66
N SER A 202 2.83 -16.74 7.99
CA SER A 202 2.55 -15.50 8.71
C SER A 202 2.61 -15.70 10.22
N HIS A 203 3.34 -14.84 10.91
CA HIS A 203 3.44 -14.80 12.37
C HIS A 203 2.94 -13.46 12.89
N ILE A 204 1.96 -13.46 13.79
CA ILE A 204 1.48 -12.23 14.43
C ILE A 204 2.08 -12.11 15.83
N TYR A 205 2.69 -10.96 16.11
CA TYR A 205 3.23 -10.61 17.40
C TYR A 205 2.45 -9.43 17.98
N LEU A 206 1.69 -9.67 19.04
CA LEU A 206 1.02 -8.59 19.77
C LEU A 206 1.91 -8.16 20.93
N ARG A 207 2.19 -6.86 20.97
CA ARG A 207 3.06 -6.24 21.95
C ARG A 207 2.23 -5.26 22.77
N PRO A 208 1.58 -5.70 23.87
CA PRO A 208 0.86 -4.78 24.72
C PRO A 208 1.84 -3.80 25.37
N SER A 209 1.79 -2.52 24.97
CA SER A 209 2.39 -1.44 25.73
C SER A 209 1.41 -1.09 26.82
N SER A 210 1.74 -1.50 28.04
CA SER A 210 1.02 -1.02 29.20
C SER A 210 1.32 0.47 29.34
N ALA A 211 0.29 1.33 29.30
CA ALA A 211 0.32 2.51 30.17
C ALA A 211 0.77 2.04 31.58
N PRO A 212 1.37 2.88 32.43
CA PRO A 212 1.79 2.47 33.77
C PRO A 212 0.54 2.17 34.63
N ILE A 213 -0.11 1.04 34.33
CA ILE A 213 -0.90 0.30 35.27
C ILE A 213 0.16 -0.07 36.31
N PRO A 214 -0.02 0.32 37.58
CA PRO A 214 0.83 -0.15 38.66
C PRO A 214 0.53 -1.64 38.83
N ILE A 215 1.02 -2.46 37.90
CA ILE A 215 1.11 -3.89 38.05
C ILE A 215 2.13 -4.04 39.17
N SER A 216 1.67 -4.50 40.33
CA SER A 216 2.59 -4.89 41.40
C SER A 216 3.69 -5.76 40.75
N PRO A 217 4.99 -5.50 40.98
CA PRO A 217 6.08 -6.24 40.35
C PRO A 217 6.06 -7.76 40.62
N THR A 218 5.11 -8.22 41.43
CA THR A 218 4.88 -9.61 41.80
C THR A 218 3.75 -10.31 41.03
N GLU A 219 2.88 -9.60 40.33
CA GLU A 219 1.76 -10.22 39.60
C GLU A 219 2.13 -10.40 38.12
N PRO A 220 2.12 -11.64 37.58
CA PRO A 220 2.35 -11.86 36.17
C PRO A 220 1.21 -11.21 35.37
N PRO A 221 1.50 -10.59 34.20
CA PRO A 221 0.46 -10.03 33.36
C PRO A 221 -0.58 -11.12 33.04
N PRO A 222 -1.89 -10.79 33.05
CA PRO A 222 -2.93 -11.78 32.81
C PRO A 222 -2.68 -12.42 31.44
N ALA A 223 -2.44 -13.73 31.43
CA ALA A 223 -2.24 -14.51 30.21
C ALA A 223 -3.50 -14.61 29.33
N ASN A 224 -4.64 -14.10 29.82
CA ASN A 224 -5.90 -14.14 29.10
C ASN A 224 -5.95 -13.04 28.03
N LEU A 225 -5.93 -13.46 26.77
CA LEU A 225 -6.06 -12.59 25.59
C LEU A 225 -7.34 -11.74 25.59
N ALA A 226 -8.40 -12.19 26.29
CA ALA A 226 -9.62 -11.40 26.47
C ALA A 226 -9.36 -10.07 27.20
N THR A 227 -8.30 -9.99 28.02
CA THR A 227 -7.89 -8.75 28.71
C THR A 227 -7.42 -7.67 27.73
N TYR A 228 -6.97 -8.08 26.54
CA TYR A 228 -6.49 -7.18 25.49
C TYR A 228 -7.56 -6.86 24.44
N GLY A 229 -8.85 -7.03 24.77
CA GLY A 229 -9.96 -6.70 23.87
C GLY A 229 -10.12 -7.66 22.68
N LEU A 230 -9.37 -8.76 22.64
CA LEU A 230 -9.50 -9.77 21.61
C LEU A 230 -10.66 -10.72 21.93
N ASN A 231 -11.77 -10.58 21.22
CA ASN A 231 -12.87 -11.54 21.28
C ASN A 231 -12.38 -12.95 20.85
N THR A 232 -12.88 -13.99 21.52
CA THR A 232 -12.63 -15.40 21.20
C THR A 232 -12.85 -15.75 19.74
N THR A 233 -13.81 -15.12 19.06
CA THR A 233 -14.07 -15.32 17.63
C THR A 233 -12.89 -14.85 16.78
N LEU A 234 -12.44 -13.61 16.96
CA LEU A 234 -11.28 -13.05 16.25
C LEU A 234 -10.02 -13.90 16.46
N LEU A 235 -9.78 -14.36 17.69
CA LEU A 235 -8.63 -15.23 18.00
C LEU A 235 -8.72 -16.59 17.29
N SER A 236 -9.92 -17.17 17.23
CA SER A 236 -10.15 -18.42 16.50
C SER A 236 -9.87 -18.23 15.01
N ASP A 237 -10.42 -17.17 14.42
CA ASP A 237 -10.25 -16.87 13.00
C ASP A 237 -8.78 -16.62 12.66
N LEU A 238 -8.07 -15.81 13.45
CA LEU A 238 -6.64 -15.57 13.27
C LEU A 238 -5.83 -16.88 13.31
N ARG A 239 -6.04 -17.71 14.35
CA ARG A 239 -5.31 -18.99 14.51
C ARG A 239 -5.54 -19.99 13.39
N GLN A 240 -6.64 -19.89 12.66
CA GLN A 240 -6.90 -20.74 11.49
C GLN A 240 -6.09 -20.34 10.27
N HIS A 241 -5.60 -19.10 10.19
CA HIS A 241 -5.00 -18.56 8.98
C HIS A 241 -3.54 -18.13 9.14
N VAL A 242 -3.04 -17.97 10.38
CA VAL A 242 -1.63 -17.65 10.63
C VAL A 242 -0.87 -18.84 11.21
N ALA A 243 0.40 -18.97 10.86
CA ALA A 243 1.27 -20.03 11.37
C ALA A 243 1.44 -19.95 12.90
N SER A 244 1.49 -18.74 13.45
CA SER A 244 1.46 -18.53 14.90
C SER A 244 0.92 -17.16 15.28
N LEU A 245 0.25 -17.09 16.43
CA LEU A 245 -0.12 -15.87 17.12
C LEU A 245 0.54 -15.87 18.50
N THR A 246 1.47 -14.94 18.72
CA THR A 246 2.25 -14.82 19.96
C THR A 246 2.02 -13.47 20.59
N VAL A 247 1.69 -13.45 21.88
CA VAL A 247 1.60 -12.20 22.66
C VAL A 247 2.80 -12.10 23.55
N ILE A 248 3.54 -11.00 23.39
CA ILE A 248 4.79 -10.79 24.11
C ILE A 248 4.66 -9.50 24.89
N PRO A 249 4.48 -9.56 26.22
CA PRO A 249 4.39 -8.37 27.04
C PRO A 249 5.66 -7.54 26.88
N LEU A 250 5.49 -6.22 26.75
CA LEU A 250 6.60 -5.29 26.80
C LEU A 250 6.80 -4.83 28.23
N SER A 251 8.05 -4.83 28.68
CA SER A 251 8.47 -4.03 29.82
C SER A 251 8.95 -2.69 29.26
N ASP A 252 8.07 -1.71 29.17
CA ASP A 252 8.52 -0.33 28.95
C ASP A 252 9.42 0.07 30.13
N GLY A 253 10.48 0.83 29.83
CA GLY A 253 11.47 1.27 30.82
C GLY A 253 10.92 2.35 31.76
N THR A 254 11.77 3.32 32.12
CA THR A 254 11.32 4.50 32.88
C THR A 254 10.51 5.48 32.04
N VAL A 255 10.54 5.33 30.71
CA VAL A 255 9.84 6.16 29.72
C VAL A 255 9.00 5.26 28.83
N ARG A 256 7.80 5.72 28.46
CA ARG A 256 6.94 5.05 27.49
C ARG A 256 7.51 5.26 26.08
N GLY A 257 7.99 4.18 25.47
CA GLY A 257 8.51 4.20 24.10
C GLY A 257 7.52 3.70 23.04
N ASP A 258 6.27 3.40 23.43
CA ASP A 258 5.14 3.04 22.55
C ASP A 258 5.53 2.02 21.45
N GLU A 259 5.15 2.29 20.20
CA GLU A 259 5.44 1.42 19.07
C GLU A 259 6.94 1.25 18.79
N CYS A 260 7.77 2.24 19.13
CA CYS A 260 9.21 2.13 18.93
C CYS A 260 9.82 1.04 19.84
N THR A 261 9.41 0.95 21.10
CA THR A 261 9.84 -0.13 22.00
C THR A 261 9.41 -1.48 21.44
N ALA A 262 8.17 -1.59 20.98
CA ALA A 262 7.62 -2.82 20.40
C ALA A 262 8.44 -3.30 19.20
N TYR A 263 8.69 -2.42 18.25
CA TYR A 263 9.40 -2.72 17.02
C TYR A 263 10.86 -3.02 17.28
N LEU A 264 11.55 -2.20 18.08
CA LEU A 264 12.97 -2.39 18.38
C LEU A 264 13.21 -3.65 19.20
N THR A 265 12.32 -3.97 20.14
CA THR A 265 12.38 -5.24 20.89
C THR A 265 12.19 -6.43 19.95
N HIS A 266 11.24 -6.35 19.00
CA HIS A 266 11.07 -7.41 18.00
C HIS A 266 12.30 -7.54 17.09
N ILE A 267 12.79 -6.43 16.52
CA ILE A 267 13.99 -6.40 15.67
C ILE A 267 15.19 -6.98 16.41
N ASN A 268 15.46 -6.52 17.64
CA ASN A 268 16.55 -7.05 18.45
C ASN A 268 16.35 -8.53 18.80
N SER A 269 15.12 -9.03 18.94
CA SER A 269 14.87 -10.45 19.22
C SER A 269 15.08 -11.38 18.01
N VAL A 270 14.85 -10.89 16.78
CA VAL A 270 15.09 -11.66 15.54
C VAL A 270 16.54 -11.55 15.05
N LEU A 271 17.22 -10.44 15.36
CA LEU A 271 18.63 -10.22 14.99
C LEU A 271 19.62 -10.62 16.09
N GLY A 272 19.17 -10.69 17.35
CA GLY A 272 20.01 -10.71 18.55
C GLY A 272 20.48 -12.07 19.03
N GLY A 273 20.82 -13.00 18.12
CA GLY A 273 21.72 -14.10 18.49
C GLY A 273 23.03 -13.50 19.03
N GLY A 274 23.45 -13.89 20.23
CA GLY A 274 24.59 -13.27 20.90
C GLY A 274 25.85 -13.29 20.05
N GLU A 275 26.74 -12.30 20.21
CA GLU A 275 28.09 -12.29 19.65
C GLU A 275 28.90 -13.45 20.26
N GLY A 276 28.64 -14.68 19.81
CA GLY A 276 29.17 -15.91 20.40
C GLY A 276 28.31 -17.16 20.15
N GLU A 277 26.99 -17.02 19.96
CA GLU A 277 26.12 -18.14 19.58
C GLU A 277 26.13 -18.26 18.05
N ARG A 278 27.09 -19.04 17.54
CA ARG A 278 27.24 -19.34 16.11
C ARG A 278 26.06 -20.09 15.48
N ASP A 279 25.06 -20.47 16.28
CA ASP A 279 23.91 -21.26 15.85
C ASP A 279 22.61 -20.44 15.86
N GLY A 280 22.59 -19.27 15.21
CA GLY A 280 21.34 -18.63 14.74
C GLY A 280 20.21 -18.43 15.75
N GLY A 281 20.52 -18.33 17.05
CA GLY A 281 19.58 -18.42 18.17
C GLY A 281 18.73 -17.17 18.43
N GLY A 282 18.26 -16.48 17.39
CA GLY A 282 17.23 -15.46 17.58
C GLY A 282 16.00 -16.10 18.26
N MET A 283 15.34 -15.37 19.17
CA MET A 283 14.15 -15.88 19.87
C MET A 283 13.02 -16.22 18.90
N PHE A 284 13.01 -15.56 17.75
CA PHE A 284 12.07 -15.80 16.66
C PHE A 284 12.79 -15.95 15.33
N PRO A 285 12.25 -16.73 14.38
CA PRO A 285 12.78 -16.79 13.03
C PRO A 285 12.68 -15.42 12.36
N LEU A 286 13.73 -15.06 11.63
CA LEU A 286 13.74 -13.85 10.82
C LEU A 286 12.96 -14.11 9.52
N SER A 287 11.72 -13.61 9.43
CA SER A 287 10.87 -13.71 8.22
C SER A 287 11.46 -12.97 7.01
N ASP A 288 10.97 -13.26 5.80
CA ASP A 288 11.39 -12.58 4.56
C ASP A 288 11.00 -11.10 4.59
N TYR A 289 9.87 -10.77 5.23
CA TYR A 289 9.41 -9.41 5.50
C TYR A 289 8.91 -9.23 6.92
N LEU A 290 9.12 -8.04 7.48
CA LEU A 290 8.46 -7.57 8.70
C LEU A 290 7.43 -6.49 8.34
N VAL A 291 6.24 -6.58 8.90
CA VAL A 291 5.17 -5.58 8.78
C VAL A 291 4.94 -4.99 10.18
N MET A 292 5.23 -3.71 10.34
CA MET A 292 5.14 -2.99 11.61
C MET A 292 3.86 -2.17 11.63
N LEU A 293 3.00 -2.39 12.63
CA LEU A 293 1.67 -1.77 12.74
C LEU A 293 1.42 -1.25 14.17
N GLN A 294 0.74 -0.12 14.27
CA GLN A 294 0.15 0.37 15.51
C GLN A 294 -1.22 -0.30 15.73
N GLY A 295 -1.69 -0.34 16.98
CA GLY A 295 -2.95 -0.99 17.36
C GLY A 295 -4.16 -0.33 16.68
N ASP A 296 -4.05 0.97 16.42
CA ASP A 296 -5.04 1.79 15.73
C ASP A 296 -4.71 2.03 14.25
N ALA A 297 -3.97 1.12 13.60
CA ALA A 297 -3.56 1.22 12.19
C ALA A 297 -4.64 1.76 11.23
N PRO A 298 -5.93 1.37 11.29
CA PRO A 298 -6.97 1.91 10.40
C PRO A 298 -7.16 3.43 10.44
N ASN A 299 -6.74 4.12 11.51
CA ASN A 299 -6.77 5.57 11.61
C ASN A 299 -5.67 6.24 10.77
N HIS A 300 -4.63 5.50 10.40
CA HIS A 300 -3.41 6.05 9.79
C HIS A 300 -3.07 5.43 8.42
N LEU A 301 -3.61 4.25 8.13
CA LEU A 301 -3.47 3.56 6.83
C LEU A 301 -4.83 3.13 6.27
N ARG A 302 -4.84 2.82 4.98
CA ARG A 302 -5.99 2.15 4.34
C ARG A 302 -5.81 0.64 4.47
N VAL A 303 -6.70 -0.04 5.19
CA VAL A 303 -6.62 -1.50 5.43
C VAL A 303 -6.52 -2.30 4.12
N ALA A 304 -7.20 -1.85 3.05
CA ALA A 304 -7.10 -2.47 1.74
C ALA A 304 -5.71 -2.38 1.08
N LEU A 305 -4.93 -1.34 1.40
CA LEU A 305 -3.54 -1.24 0.96
C LEU A 305 -2.71 -2.33 1.66
N LEU A 306 -2.83 -2.47 2.98
CA LEU A 306 -2.17 -3.54 3.74
C LEU A 306 -2.56 -4.93 3.19
N ALA A 307 -3.85 -5.16 2.94
CA ALA A 307 -4.31 -6.42 2.35
C ALA A 307 -3.71 -6.68 0.95
N SER A 308 -3.57 -5.64 0.13
CA SER A 308 -2.91 -5.75 -1.18
C SER A 308 -1.42 -6.11 -1.03
N VAL A 309 -0.72 -5.53 -0.04
CA VAL A 309 0.67 -5.86 0.26
C VAL A 309 0.81 -7.32 0.69
N LEU A 310 -0.04 -7.79 1.60
CA LEU A 310 -0.01 -9.18 2.09
C LEU A 310 -0.37 -10.18 0.98
N ALA A 311 -1.37 -9.85 0.14
CA ALA A 311 -1.71 -10.64 -1.03
C ALA A 311 -0.52 -10.75 -2.00
N ALA A 312 0.22 -9.65 -2.22
CA ALA A 312 1.42 -9.67 -3.06
C ALA A 312 2.53 -10.58 -2.50
N MET A 313 2.73 -10.55 -1.17
CA MET A 313 3.68 -11.44 -0.49
C MET A 313 3.26 -12.91 -0.61
N GLN A 314 1.96 -13.20 -0.50
CA GLN A 314 1.42 -14.55 -0.68
C GLN A 314 1.61 -15.04 -2.12
N GLN A 315 1.45 -14.15 -3.10
CA GLN A 315 1.67 -14.46 -4.51
C GLN A 315 3.16 -14.52 -4.91
N GLY A 316 4.09 -14.16 -4.02
CA GLY A 316 5.53 -14.09 -4.32
C GLY A 316 5.91 -12.99 -5.30
N THR A 317 5.11 -11.93 -5.40
CA THR A 317 5.29 -10.80 -6.34
C THR A 317 5.75 -9.53 -5.65
N TRP A 318 5.79 -9.52 -4.31
CA TRP A 318 6.26 -8.38 -3.54
C TRP A 318 7.78 -8.28 -3.60
N GLU A 319 8.30 -7.18 -4.16
CA GLU A 319 9.75 -6.94 -4.30
C GLU A 319 10.20 -5.61 -3.70
N VAL A 320 9.32 -4.88 -3.02
CA VAL A 320 9.62 -3.57 -2.46
C VAL A 320 10.39 -3.75 -1.13
N PRO A 321 11.66 -3.32 -1.01
CA PRO A 321 12.48 -3.58 0.18
C PRO A 321 12.02 -2.81 1.42
N PHE A 322 11.45 -1.62 1.22
CA PHE A 322 10.88 -0.80 2.28
C PHE A 322 9.67 -0.03 1.73
N PHE A 323 8.55 -0.06 2.47
CA PHE A 323 7.31 0.59 2.04
C PHE A 323 6.53 1.14 3.23
N HIS A 324 6.25 2.45 3.22
CA HIS A 324 5.30 3.04 4.17
C HIS A 324 3.86 2.66 3.81
N LEU A 325 3.14 2.15 4.80
CA LEU A 325 1.73 1.78 4.66
C LEU A 325 0.79 2.98 4.84
N ASN A 326 1.24 4.04 5.50
CA ASN A 326 0.46 5.25 5.74
C ASN A 326 0.20 6.05 4.45
N THR A 327 -0.93 6.73 4.38
CA THR A 327 -1.31 7.54 3.20
C THR A 327 -0.94 9.01 3.36
N HIS A 328 -0.93 9.51 4.58
CA HIS A 328 -0.62 10.91 4.87
C HIS A 328 0.89 11.14 4.79
N ARG A 329 1.25 12.30 4.24
CA ARG A 329 2.65 12.75 4.20
C ARG A 329 2.89 13.78 5.28
N HIS A 330 4.09 13.77 5.84
CA HIS A 330 4.53 14.86 6.69
C HIS A 330 4.93 16.06 5.83
N LEU A 331 4.70 17.24 6.40
CA LEU A 331 5.24 18.47 5.85
C LEU A 331 6.76 18.43 5.93
N GLU A 332 7.38 18.89 4.86
CA GLU A 332 8.82 19.00 4.70
C GLU A 332 9.42 19.97 5.72
N THR A 333 9.84 19.44 6.86
CA THR A 333 10.34 20.21 7.99
C THR A 333 11.44 19.45 8.73
N VAL A 334 12.40 20.18 9.26
CA VAL A 334 13.43 19.67 10.17
C VAL A 334 13.38 20.54 11.40
N THR A 335 13.06 19.93 12.55
CA THR A 335 13.03 20.65 13.84
C THR A 335 14.34 20.42 14.58
N PRO A 336 14.74 21.30 15.52
CA PRO A 336 15.95 21.07 16.34
C PRO A 336 15.92 19.73 17.10
N CYS A 337 14.73 19.25 17.46
CA CYS A 337 14.56 17.94 18.08
C CYS A 337 14.93 16.81 17.11
N MET A 338 14.50 16.91 15.85
CA MET A 338 14.84 15.95 14.81
C MET A 338 16.34 15.98 14.51
N GLU A 339 16.97 17.16 14.45
CA GLU A 339 18.43 17.28 14.26
C GLU A 339 19.19 16.60 15.39
N SER A 340 18.85 16.89 16.65
CA SER A 340 19.52 16.29 17.81
C SER A 340 19.33 14.78 17.86
N THR A 341 18.12 14.28 17.62
CA THR A 341 17.85 12.83 17.56
C THR A 341 18.62 12.17 16.43
N PHE A 342 18.69 12.82 15.26
CA PHE A 342 19.44 12.34 14.11
C PHE A 342 20.93 12.24 14.41
N GLU A 343 21.51 13.25 15.05
CA GLU A 343 22.92 13.26 15.47
C GLU A 343 23.23 12.12 16.42
N VAL A 344 22.40 11.91 17.45
CA VAL A 344 22.57 10.80 18.40
C VAL A 344 22.43 9.44 17.71
N LEU A 345 21.49 9.31 16.78
CA LEU A 345 21.20 8.06 16.10
C LEU A 345 22.27 7.68 15.06
N PHE A 346 22.72 8.63 14.26
CA PHE A 346 23.60 8.40 13.10
C PHE A 346 25.06 8.84 13.32
N ASP A 347 25.39 9.38 14.49
CA ASP A 347 26.71 9.91 14.84
C ASP A 347 27.23 10.96 13.84
N LYS A 348 26.30 11.76 13.30
CA LYS A 348 26.58 12.85 12.35
C LYS A 348 25.38 13.80 12.24
N PRO A 349 25.59 15.09 11.90
CA PRO A 349 24.49 16.00 11.62
C PRO A 349 23.69 15.57 10.38
N PRO A 350 22.39 15.93 10.31
CA PRO A 350 21.62 15.76 9.09
C PRO A 350 22.21 16.62 7.96
N ASP A 351 22.03 16.15 6.74
CA ASP A 351 22.46 16.87 5.53
C ASP A 351 21.59 18.11 5.33
N LYS A 352 22.16 19.31 5.55
CA LYS A 352 21.42 20.59 5.52
C LYS A 352 20.87 20.95 4.15
N ASP A 353 21.44 20.38 3.09
CA ASP A 353 20.99 20.62 1.72
C ASP A 353 19.85 19.67 1.33
N LYS A 354 19.48 18.73 2.22
CA LYS A 354 18.40 17.76 1.99
C LYS A 354 17.21 18.04 2.89
N ILE A 355 16.05 18.09 2.26
CA ILE A 355 14.77 18.25 2.94
C ILE A 355 14.21 16.87 3.25
N LEU A 356 13.88 16.62 4.52
CA LEU A 356 13.21 15.39 4.94
C LEU A 356 11.76 15.40 4.45
N SER A 357 11.41 14.47 3.56
CA SER A 357 10.06 14.34 3.00
C SER A 357 9.63 12.88 3.07
N THR A 358 8.64 12.59 3.92
CA THR A 358 8.27 11.20 4.25
C THR A 358 6.77 11.05 4.53
N TYR A 359 6.33 9.82 4.79
CA TYR A 359 4.97 9.50 5.21
C TYR A 359 4.83 9.60 6.72
N CYS A 360 3.63 9.90 7.21
CA CYS A 360 3.38 9.91 8.64
C CYS A 360 3.52 8.52 9.23
N CYS A 361 3.96 8.52 10.49
CA CYS A 361 3.70 7.48 11.45
C CYS A 361 4.57 6.22 11.21
N ALA A 362 4.66 5.36 12.21
CA ALA A 362 5.56 4.21 12.19
C ALA A 362 4.87 2.92 11.69
N GLN A 363 4.24 2.96 10.50
CA GLN A 363 3.64 1.77 9.90
C GLN A 363 4.24 1.49 8.52
N PHE A 364 5.01 0.40 8.44
CA PHE A 364 5.80 0.11 7.26
C PHE A 364 6.06 -1.38 7.10
N VAL A 365 6.48 -1.75 5.90
CA VAL A 365 7.04 -3.04 5.55
C VAL A 365 8.53 -2.88 5.33
N VAL A 366 9.32 -3.83 5.81
CA VAL A 366 10.76 -3.92 5.54
C VAL A 366 11.16 -5.35 5.20
N SER A 367 12.01 -5.53 4.19
CA SER A 367 12.56 -6.84 3.83
C SER A 367 13.65 -7.27 4.80
N ARG A 368 13.84 -8.59 4.93
CA ARG A 368 14.95 -9.20 5.67
C ARG A 368 16.28 -8.59 5.25
N GLU A 369 16.53 -8.57 3.94
CA GLU A 369 17.76 -8.05 3.37
C GLU A 369 18.01 -6.63 3.88
N ARG A 370 17.00 -5.76 3.80
CA ARG A 370 17.17 -4.37 4.20
C ARG A 370 17.40 -4.21 5.70
N LEU A 371 16.67 -4.95 6.52
CA LEU A 371 16.83 -4.96 7.96
C LEU A 371 18.26 -5.38 8.37
N THR A 372 18.84 -6.36 7.67
CA THR A 372 20.18 -6.87 7.98
C THR A 372 21.34 -6.00 7.50
N GLN A 373 21.09 -4.92 6.74
CA GLN A 373 22.14 -4.00 6.29
C GLN A 373 22.72 -3.16 7.44
N ARG A 374 21.99 -3.02 8.56
CA ARG A 374 22.47 -2.37 9.78
C ARG A 374 22.93 -3.45 10.78
N PRO A 375 24.05 -3.25 11.50
CA PRO A 375 24.46 -4.19 12.53
C PRO A 375 23.44 -4.20 13.69
N PRO A 376 23.24 -5.33 14.39
CA PRO A 376 22.33 -5.39 15.54
C PRO A 376 22.62 -4.34 16.64
N SER A 377 23.88 -3.95 16.80
CA SER A 377 24.28 -2.87 17.72
C SER A 377 23.61 -1.53 17.42
N PHE A 378 23.29 -1.24 16.16
CA PHE A 378 22.57 -0.03 15.76
C PHE A 378 21.14 -0.02 16.34
N TYR A 379 20.41 -1.13 16.23
CA TYR A 379 19.07 -1.26 16.78
C TYR A 379 19.03 -1.33 18.31
N ARG A 380 20.08 -1.89 18.93
CA ARG A 380 20.28 -1.81 20.39
C ARG A 380 20.49 -0.38 20.86
N HIS A 381 21.28 0.41 20.14
CA HIS A 381 21.45 1.85 20.40
C HIS A 381 20.14 2.63 20.22
N MET A 382 19.35 2.33 19.18
CA MET A 382 18.01 2.90 19.07
C MET A 382 17.12 2.57 20.25
N ALA A 383 17.19 1.34 20.78
CA ALA A 383 16.38 0.92 21.93
C ALA A 383 16.74 1.72 23.19
N THR A 384 18.03 1.99 23.43
CA THR A 384 18.46 2.82 24.57
C THR A 384 18.07 4.29 24.45
N MET A 385 17.73 4.76 23.25
CA MET A 385 17.15 6.09 23.06
C MET A 385 15.68 6.17 23.52
N VAL A 386 14.91 5.09 23.36
CA VAL A 386 13.46 5.10 23.67
C VAL A 386 13.11 4.52 25.05
N ASP A 387 14.03 3.80 25.69
CA ASP A 387 13.83 3.25 27.04
C ASP A 387 14.13 4.24 28.19
N GLY A 388 14.62 5.45 27.84
CA GLY A 388 14.99 6.51 28.79
C GLY A 388 16.46 6.50 29.24
N SER A 389 17.28 5.56 28.77
CA SER A 389 18.71 5.48 29.13
C SER A 389 19.52 6.64 28.57
N ILE A 390 19.14 7.15 27.40
CA ILE A 390 19.72 8.35 26.80
C ILE A 390 18.80 9.54 27.10
N ARG A 391 19.39 10.61 27.65
CA ARG A 391 18.65 11.84 27.95
C ARG A 391 18.00 12.37 26.68
N ASP A 392 16.69 12.45 26.72
CA ASP A 392 15.88 13.05 25.68
C ASP A 392 16.03 14.58 25.72
N THR A 393 16.61 15.13 24.65
CA THR A 393 16.93 16.56 24.52
C THR A 393 15.71 17.40 24.18
N CYS A 394 14.56 16.79 23.85
CA CYS A 394 13.35 17.51 23.44
C CYS A 394 12.26 17.57 24.52
N VAL A 395 12.48 16.98 25.70
CA VAL A 395 11.50 16.89 26.81
C VAL A 395 11.10 18.26 27.37
N GLU A 396 11.89 19.32 27.15
CA GLU A 396 11.62 20.66 27.68
C GLU A 396 10.28 21.29 27.21
N LYS A 397 9.54 20.63 26.30
CA LYS A 397 8.28 21.14 25.72
C LYS A 397 6.99 20.36 26.07
N GLY A 398 7.00 19.46 27.07
CA GLY A 398 5.74 19.09 27.75
C GLY A 398 4.96 17.87 27.27
N LEU A 399 5.65 16.80 26.82
CA LEU A 399 5.05 15.45 26.79
C LEU A 399 5.69 14.64 27.94
N PRO A 400 5.19 14.76 29.18
CA PRO A 400 5.88 14.23 30.36
C PRO A 400 6.05 12.70 30.37
N ASP A 401 5.33 11.97 29.51
CA ASP A 401 5.23 10.51 29.59
C ASP A 401 5.67 9.76 28.34
N ARG A 402 5.92 10.42 27.19
CA ARG A 402 6.31 9.76 25.92
C ARG A 402 7.72 10.14 25.50
N SER A 403 8.52 9.16 25.10
CA SER A 403 9.84 9.40 24.52
C SER A 403 9.70 10.25 23.25
N SER A 404 10.29 11.44 23.24
CA SER A 404 10.32 12.30 22.05
C SER A 404 11.19 11.68 20.94
N HIS A 405 12.20 10.88 21.31
CA HIS A 405 12.97 10.09 20.35
C HIS A 405 12.06 9.13 19.56
N CYS A 406 11.10 8.48 20.23
CA CYS A 406 10.16 7.61 19.53
C CYS A 406 9.29 8.40 18.53
N PHE A 407 8.76 9.55 18.96
CA PHE A 407 8.02 10.43 18.06
C PHE A 407 8.88 10.85 16.84
N VAL A 408 10.16 11.20 17.05
CA VAL A 408 11.05 11.54 15.94
C VAL A 408 11.36 10.32 15.04
N PHE A 409 11.42 9.10 15.59
CA PHE A 409 11.63 7.89 14.80
C PHE A 409 10.52 7.65 13.78
N GLU A 410 9.28 8.08 14.05
CA GLU A 410 8.18 8.04 13.06
C GLU A 410 8.60 8.67 11.71
N PHE A 411 9.44 9.70 11.73
CA PHE A 411 9.94 10.40 10.55
C PHE A 411 11.23 9.79 9.99
N LEU A 412 11.99 9.06 10.80
CA LEU A 412 13.33 8.58 10.46
C LEU A 412 13.36 7.09 10.08
N TRP A 413 12.26 6.33 10.22
CA TRP A 413 12.23 4.90 9.93
C TRP A 413 12.76 4.55 8.53
N HIS A 414 12.42 5.34 7.51
CA HIS A 414 12.94 5.12 6.16
C HIS A 414 14.47 5.27 6.09
N LEU A 415 15.05 6.29 6.74
CA LEU A 415 16.51 6.49 6.82
C LEU A 415 17.21 5.41 7.65
N VAL A 416 16.58 4.96 8.74
CA VAL A 416 17.02 3.80 9.53
C VAL A 416 17.16 2.58 8.60
N MET A 417 16.17 2.38 7.74
CA MET A 417 16.15 1.34 6.72
C MET A 417 16.88 1.72 5.42
N GLY A 418 17.74 2.75 5.44
CA GLY A 418 18.65 3.08 4.33
C GLY A 418 18.01 3.71 3.09
N GLU A 419 16.78 4.22 3.19
CA GLU A 419 16.15 5.00 2.12
C GLU A 419 16.69 6.44 2.05
N ASP A 420 16.33 7.17 1.00
CA ASP A 420 16.70 8.57 0.78
C ASP A 420 15.90 9.52 1.67
N TYR A 421 16.47 10.70 1.98
CA TYR A 421 15.82 11.79 2.73
C TYR A 421 14.47 12.24 2.13
N HIS A 422 14.33 12.13 0.81
CA HIS A 422 13.14 12.57 0.10
C HIS A 422 12.47 11.35 -0.54
N LEU A 423 11.41 10.86 0.09
CA LEU A 423 10.56 9.83 -0.51
C LEU A 423 9.55 10.50 -1.44
N PRO A 424 9.46 10.14 -2.74
CA PRO A 424 8.47 10.74 -3.63
C PRO A 424 7.03 10.43 -3.19
N PRO A 425 6.04 11.28 -3.58
CA PRO A 425 4.63 10.92 -3.45
C PRO A 425 4.35 9.59 -4.14
N ARG A 426 3.51 8.75 -3.52
CA ARG A 426 3.30 7.35 -3.94
C ARG A 426 2.91 7.24 -5.43
N PRO A 427 2.04 8.11 -5.98
CA PRO A 427 1.72 8.07 -7.40
C PRO A 427 2.91 8.34 -8.34
N LEU A 428 3.93 9.04 -7.84
CA LEU A 428 5.14 9.43 -8.55
C LEU A 428 6.36 8.53 -8.24
N ASP A 429 6.24 7.59 -7.30
CA ASP A 429 7.32 6.65 -6.97
C ASP A 429 7.38 5.51 -7.99
N ASN A 430 8.33 5.60 -8.92
CA ASN A 430 8.51 4.62 -9.99
C ASN A 430 9.07 3.28 -9.51
N ARG A 431 9.55 3.21 -8.26
CA ARG A 431 10.02 1.97 -7.65
C ARG A 431 8.85 1.07 -7.26
N LEU A 432 7.64 1.64 -7.18
CA LEU A 432 6.45 0.91 -6.78
C LEU A 432 5.70 0.34 -7.99
N PRO A 433 5.14 -0.87 -7.87
CA PRO A 433 4.22 -1.41 -8.87
C PRO A 433 2.95 -0.53 -9.00
N PRO A 434 2.29 -0.54 -10.17
CA PRO A 434 1.18 0.37 -10.46
C PRO A 434 0.06 0.37 -9.41
N LEU A 435 -0.32 -0.80 -8.87
CA LEU A 435 -1.37 -0.92 -7.86
C LEU A 435 -1.05 -0.13 -6.57
N LEU A 436 0.22 -0.03 -6.20
CA LEU A 436 0.62 0.75 -5.03
C LEU A 436 0.69 2.24 -5.36
N ARG A 437 0.79 2.65 -6.63
CA ARG A 437 0.88 4.06 -7.04
C ARG A 437 -0.47 4.78 -7.09
N ILE A 438 -1.46 4.30 -6.35
CA ILE A 438 -2.78 4.93 -6.25
C ILE A 438 -2.71 6.09 -5.26
N GLU A 439 -3.25 7.24 -5.65
CA GLU A 439 -3.49 8.36 -4.75
C GLU A 439 -4.68 8.03 -3.84
N LEU A 440 -4.42 7.95 -2.55
CA LEU A 440 -5.40 7.58 -1.52
C LEU A 440 -5.83 8.84 -0.73
N GLY A 441 -6.40 9.84 -1.40
CA GLY A 441 -6.96 11.03 -0.76
C GLY A 441 -8.29 10.78 -0.04
N ASP A 442 -8.61 11.60 0.96
CA ASP A 442 -9.84 11.50 1.78
C ASP A 442 -11.12 11.92 1.05
N GLU A 443 -10.98 12.67 -0.05
CA GLU A 443 -12.12 13.13 -0.86
C GLU A 443 -12.94 11.98 -1.48
N HIS A 444 -12.48 10.74 -1.34
CA HIS A 444 -12.94 9.59 -2.09
C HIS A 444 -12.96 8.31 -1.25
N HIS A 445 -13.61 8.37 -0.09
CA HIS A 445 -13.81 7.26 0.83
C HIS A 445 -14.16 5.94 0.08
N PRO A 446 -13.29 4.92 0.10
CA PRO A 446 -13.49 3.69 -0.66
C PRO A 446 -14.58 2.77 -0.12
N SER A 447 -15.34 3.15 0.92
CA SER A 447 -16.49 2.36 1.37
C SER A 447 -17.50 2.11 0.25
N HIS A 448 -17.51 2.94 -0.81
CA HIS A 448 -18.26 2.72 -2.05
C HIS A 448 -17.49 1.92 -3.13
N PHE A 449 -16.16 1.89 -3.07
CA PHE A 449 -15.31 1.29 -4.10
C PHE A 449 -14.65 -0.04 -3.67
N LEU A 450 -14.68 -0.46 -2.41
CA LEU A 450 -13.94 -1.66 -1.97
C LEU A 450 -14.82 -2.71 -1.29
N LYS A 451 -16.14 -2.67 -1.50
CA LYS A 451 -16.92 -3.90 -1.29
C LYS A 451 -16.32 -5.00 -2.18
N PRO A 452 -15.94 -6.16 -1.61
CA PRO A 452 -15.40 -7.26 -2.40
C PRO A 452 -16.43 -7.63 -3.46
N MET A 453 -16.01 -7.55 -4.73
CA MET A 453 -16.79 -8.13 -5.82
C MET A 453 -16.67 -9.64 -5.71
N THR A 454 -17.52 -10.27 -4.91
CA THR A 454 -17.82 -11.71 -5.02
C THR A 454 -18.61 -12.01 -6.31
N GLY A 455 -18.34 -11.28 -7.40
CA GLY A 455 -19.21 -11.21 -8.58
C GLY A 455 -18.57 -10.70 -9.86
N ILE A 456 -17.27 -10.37 -9.90
CA ILE A 456 -16.53 -10.54 -11.17
C ILE A 456 -16.26 -12.03 -11.27
N VAL A 457 -17.29 -12.79 -11.65
CA VAL A 457 -17.11 -14.08 -12.26
C VAL A 457 -16.56 -13.77 -13.64
N VAL A 458 -15.26 -14.01 -13.83
CA VAL A 458 -14.68 -14.16 -15.18
C VAL A 458 -15.29 -15.42 -15.81
#